data_AF-A0AA46YS56-F1
#
_entry.id   AF-A0AA46YS56-F1
#
_cell.length_a   1.000
_cell.length_b   1.000
_cell.length_c   1.000
_cell.angle_alpha   90.00
_cell.angle_beta   90.00
_cell.angle_gamma   90.00
#
_symmetry.space_group_name_H-M   'P 1'
#
loop_
_entity.id
_entity.type
_entity.pdbx_description
1 polymer ?
#
loop_
_entity_poly.entity_id
_entity_poly.type
_entity_poly.pdbx_seq_one_letter_code
_entity_poly.pdbx_strand_id
1 'polypeptide(L)'
;MVKIKFTCVVNSNKLIPAKVFEFDKDIDVNQGLRSVCKEIYLELIANKDAEDYVGGLKTTDFFGLNISLKQKDTEKQSFPNFRLGNQGEILFFSGINGYLYDWTLKELLELREAGYLKGEKDEVIFESPFIGFGSASILPLIGDIITILEAVHWSYKGFKWGRTYISEREFKKEIILEAHKWEEKQGIYSVPQLRNFIEKHDSWTIGKLKQALQIKEEFACLLLYSLGYDPQGDIWVARVSEDGLKRYNAWIEGEKEAMLQAIEERNKNFQE
;
A
#
# COMPACT_ATOMS: atom_id res chain seq x y z
N MET A 1 -7.46 -18.42 22.30
CA MET A 1 -8.58 -18.75 21.39
C MET A 1 -9.56 -17.60 21.43
N VAL A 2 -9.85 -16.98 20.29
CA VAL A 2 -10.86 -15.95 20.09
C VAL A 2 -11.81 -16.38 18.99
N LYS A 3 -13.10 -16.10 19.14
CA LYS A 3 -14.10 -16.37 18.11
C LYS A 3 -14.10 -15.23 17.09
N ILE A 4 -13.88 -15.55 15.83
CA ILE A 4 -13.78 -14.60 14.72
C ILE A 4 -14.68 -15.06 13.58
N LYS A 5 -15.40 -14.11 12.98
CA LYS A 5 -16.12 -14.34 11.73
C LYS A 5 -15.16 -14.21 10.56
N PHE A 6 -15.17 -15.19 9.66
CA PHE A 6 -14.48 -15.17 8.39
C PHE A 6 -15.50 -15.02 7.27
N THR A 7 -15.29 -14.00 6.45
CA THR A 7 -16.10 -13.74 5.27
C THR A 7 -15.26 -14.05 4.03
N CYS A 8 -15.59 -15.15 3.35
CA CYS A 8 -14.95 -15.56 2.12
C CYS A 8 -15.69 -14.96 0.92
N VAL A 9 -15.00 -14.13 0.15
CA VAL A 9 -15.50 -13.57 -1.11
C VAL A 9 -14.95 -14.39 -2.26
N VAL A 10 -15.83 -15.10 -2.97
CA VAL A 10 -15.46 -15.93 -4.12
C VAL A 10 -15.85 -15.19 -5.39
N ASN A 11 -14.84 -14.77 -6.15
CA ASN A 11 -15.01 -14.10 -7.44
C ASN A 11 -15.14 -15.13 -8.56
N SER A 12 -16.01 -14.86 -9.54
CA SER A 12 -16.11 -15.68 -10.75
C SER A 12 -15.30 -15.06 -11.88
N ASN A 13 -14.59 -15.89 -12.64
CA ASN A 13 -13.97 -15.49 -13.91
C ASN A 13 -15.00 -15.41 -15.06
N LYS A 14 -16.23 -15.88 -14.82
CA LYS A 14 -17.38 -15.69 -15.71
C LYS A 14 -18.15 -14.48 -15.16
N LEU A 15 -18.95 -13.80 -15.97
CA LEU A 15 -19.72 -12.58 -15.61
C LEU A 15 -20.80 -12.78 -14.50
N ILE A 16 -20.54 -13.66 -13.54
CA ILE A 16 -21.36 -14.02 -12.39
C ILE A 16 -20.91 -13.12 -11.23
N PRO A 17 -21.85 -12.48 -10.50
CA PRO A 17 -21.54 -11.70 -9.32
C PRO A 17 -20.74 -12.50 -8.29
N ALA A 18 -19.85 -11.83 -7.55
CA ALA A 18 -19.14 -12.44 -6.45
C ALA A 18 -20.12 -13.04 -5.42
N LYS A 19 -19.78 -14.20 -4.88
CA LYS A 19 -20.55 -14.87 -3.83
C LYS A 19 -19.83 -14.74 -2.50
N VAL A 20 -20.58 -14.51 -1.43
CA VAL A 20 -20.05 -14.28 -0.08
C VAL A 20 -20.50 -15.42 0.83
N PHE A 21 -19.57 -15.93 1.63
CA PHE A 21 -19.82 -16.99 2.60
C PHE A 21 -19.26 -16.59 3.96
N GLU A 22 -20.01 -16.83 5.04
CA GLU A 22 -19.62 -16.48 6.40
C GLU A 22 -19.38 -17.74 7.24
N PHE A 23 -18.30 -17.72 8.03
CA PHE A 23 -17.89 -18.82 8.90
C PHE A 23 -17.47 -18.29 10.26
N ASP A 24 -17.95 -18.90 11.34
CA ASP A 24 -17.41 -18.67 12.67
C ASP A 24 -16.28 -19.67 12.94
N LYS A 25 -15.08 -19.18 13.31
CA LYS A 25 -13.95 -20.03 13.72
C LYS A 25 -13.34 -19.52 15.03
N ASP A 26 -12.91 -20.46 15.87
CA ASP A 26 -12.07 -20.16 17.04
C ASP A 26 -10.61 -20.26 16.63
N ILE A 27 -9.85 -19.17 16.79
CA ILE A 27 -8.43 -19.10 16.38
C ILE A 27 -7.52 -18.60 17.51
N ASP A 28 -6.23 -18.96 17.46
CA ASP A 28 -5.20 -18.21 18.18
C ASP A 28 -4.90 -16.92 17.41
N VAL A 29 -4.81 -15.79 18.11
CA VAL A 29 -4.50 -14.49 17.48
C VAL A 29 -3.12 -14.48 16.81
N ASN A 30 -2.21 -15.37 17.21
CA ASN A 30 -0.88 -15.54 16.62
C ASN A 30 -0.82 -16.65 15.57
N GLN A 31 -1.93 -17.36 15.31
CA GLN A 31 -1.98 -18.38 14.26
C GLN A 31 -1.93 -17.71 12.88
N GLY A 32 -1.16 -18.31 11.97
CA GLY A 32 -1.16 -17.94 10.55
C GLY A 32 -2.54 -18.20 9.92
N LEU A 33 -3.17 -17.14 9.45
CA LEU A 33 -4.52 -17.14 8.90
C LEU A 33 -4.61 -17.91 7.58
N ARG A 34 -3.49 -18.20 6.90
CA ARG A 34 -3.52 -18.96 5.64
C ARG A 34 -4.12 -20.34 5.81
N SER A 35 -3.72 -21.04 6.87
CA SER A 35 -4.23 -22.37 7.18
C SER A 35 -5.75 -22.36 7.35
N VAL A 36 -6.26 -21.43 8.16
CA VAL A 36 -7.69 -21.24 8.44
C VAL A 36 -8.47 -20.93 7.17
N CYS A 37 -7.99 -19.99 6.36
CA CYS A 37 -8.66 -19.60 5.11
C CYS A 37 -8.66 -20.75 4.09
N LYS A 38 -7.57 -21.53 4.03
CA LYS A 38 -7.48 -22.71 3.16
C LYS A 38 -8.48 -23.80 3.58
N GLU A 39 -8.64 -24.04 4.88
CA GLU A 39 -9.64 -24.97 5.40
C GLU A 39 -11.06 -24.54 5.04
N ILE A 40 -11.41 -23.26 5.26
CA ILE A 40 -12.70 -22.70 4.86
C ILE A 40 -12.95 -22.88 3.36
N TYR A 41 -11.94 -22.60 2.54
CA TYR A 41 -12.06 -22.72 1.09
C TYR A 41 -12.26 -24.17 0.64
N LEU A 42 -11.55 -25.12 1.24
CA LEU A 42 -11.73 -26.56 0.96
C LEU A 42 -13.11 -27.06 1.41
N GLU A 43 -13.65 -26.55 2.51
CA GLU A 43 -15.00 -26.83 2.98
C GLU A 43 -16.06 -26.39 1.95
N LEU A 44 -15.92 -25.19 1.38
CA LEU A 44 -16.79 -24.67 0.31
C LEU A 44 -16.76 -25.52 -0.97
N ILE A 45 -15.59 -26.03 -1.34
CA ILE A 45 -15.44 -26.93 -2.50
C ILE A 45 -16.12 -28.27 -2.22
N ALA A 46 -15.89 -28.86 -1.04
CA ALA A 46 -16.43 -30.16 -0.66
C ALA A 46 -17.97 -30.16 -0.63
N ASN A 47 -18.57 -29.06 -0.18
CA ASN A 47 -20.02 -28.89 -0.12
C ASN A 47 -20.65 -28.52 -1.47
N LYS A 48 -19.86 -28.35 -2.53
CA LYS A 48 -20.27 -27.88 -3.86
C LYS A 48 -20.88 -26.48 -3.87
N ASP A 49 -20.76 -25.73 -2.77
CA ASP A 49 -21.33 -24.39 -2.61
C ASP A 49 -20.68 -23.34 -3.53
N ALA A 50 -19.44 -23.61 -3.94
CA ALA A 50 -18.64 -22.78 -4.83
C ALA A 50 -18.12 -23.55 -6.08
N GLU A 51 -18.67 -24.72 -6.40
CA GLU A 51 -18.16 -25.59 -7.49
C GLU A 51 -18.07 -24.84 -8.85
N ASP A 52 -19.04 -23.98 -9.15
CA ASP A 52 -19.08 -23.15 -10.37
C ASP A 52 -18.08 -21.98 -10.40
N TYR A 53 -17.54 -21.60 -9.23
CA TYR A 53 -16.65 -20.44 -9.06
C TYR A 53 -15.18 -20.84 -8.98
N VAL A 54 -14.89 -22.08 -8.59
CA VAL A 54 -13.55 -22.50 -8.14
C VAL A 54 -12.72 -23.17 -9.24
N GLY A 55 -13.26 -23.31 -10.46
CA GLY A 55 -12.46 -23.53 -11.67
C GLY A 55 -11.45 -24.68 -11.64
N GLY A 56 -11.64 -25.69 -10.78
CA GLY A 56 -10.74 -26.84 -10.69
C GLY A 56 -9.49 -26.65 -9.82
N LEU A 57 -9.50 -25.78 -8.80
CA LEU A 57 -8.50 -25.74 -7.71
C LEU A 57 -8.52 -27.04 -6.87
N LYS A 58 -8.19 -28.16 -7.51
CA LYS A 58 -7.75 -29.36 -6.82
C LYS A 58 -6.26 -29.16 -6.57
N THR A 59 -5.91 -29.00 -5.29
CA THR A 59 -4.57 -29.29 -4.78
C THR A 59 -3.42 -28.51 -5.43
N THR A 60 -3.50 -27.18 -5.51
CA THR A 60 -2.28 -26.38 -5.73
C THR A 60 -1.68 -25.99 -4.39
N ASP A 61 -0.36 -26.11 -4.25
CA ASP A 61 0.39 -25.61 -3.09
C ASP A 61 0.36 -24.07 -3.01
N PHE A 62 -0.06 -23.43 -4.10
CA PHE A 62 -0.21 -21.99 -4.19
C PHE A 62 -1.60 -21.54 -3.72
N PHE A 63 -1.64 -20.89 -2.54
CA PHE A 63 -2.83 -20.28 -1.96
C PHE A 63 -2.50 -18.86 -1.52
N GLY A 64 -2.56 -17.93 -2.47
CA GLY A 64 -2.37 -16.50 -2.22
C GLY A 64 -3.62 -15.90 -1.57
N LEU A 65 -3.44 -15.02 -0.59
CA LEU A 65 -4.54 -14.42 0.17
C LEU A 65 -4.55 -12.91 0.04
N ASN A 66 -5.71 -12.41 -0.39
CA ASN A 66 -6.13 -11.04 -0.13
C ASN A 66 -6.90 -11.06 1.19
N ILE A 67 -6.34 -10.50 2.26
CA ILE A 67 -6.96 -10.50 3.60
C ILE A 67 -7.08 -9.09 4.17
N SER A 68 -8.24 -8.74 4.73
CA SER A 68 -8.46 -7.45 5.39
C SER A 68 -9.47 -7.59 6.54
N LEU A 69 -9.75 -6.47 7.22
CA LEU A 69 -10.83 -6.38 8.19
C LEU A 69 -12.07 -5.78 7.54
N LYS A 70 -13.26 -6.21 7.96
CA LYS A 70 -14.51 -5.69 7.40
C LYS A 70 -14.66 -4.20 7.64
N GLN A 71 -14.92 -3.46 6.57
CA GLN A 71 -15.29 -2.05 6.65
C GLN A 71 -16.81 -1.92 6.73
N LYS A 72 -17.31 -0.98 7.54
CA LYS A 72 -18.75 -0.77 7.77
C LYS A 72 -19.48 -0.21 6.55
N ASP A 73 -18.77 0.54 5.72
CA ASP A 73 -19.29 1.21 4.53
C ASP A 73 -18.64 0.61 3.28
N THR A 74 -19.34 0.65 2.15
CA THR A 74 -19.01 0.05 0.84
C THR A 74 -17.73 0.61 0.17
N GLU A 75 -16.82 1.20 0.94
CA GLU A 75 -15.48 1.53 0.48
C GLU A 75 -14.78 0.25 0.03
N LYS A 76 -14.01 0.35 -1.07
CA LYS A 76 -13.23 -0.76 -1.59
C LYS A 76 -12.35 -1.31 -0.47
N GLN A 77 -12.42 -2.62 -0.22
CA GLN A 77 -11.52 -3.29 0.71
C GLN A 77 -10.07 -3.00 0.33
N SER A 78 -9.35 -2.32 1.23
CA SER A 78 -7.92 -2.12 1.08
C SER A 78 -7.21 -3.29 1.73
N PHE A 79 -6.73 -4.22 0.91
CA PHE A 79 -5.78 -5.24 1.36
C PHE A 79 -4.45 -4.56 1.74
N PRO A 80 -3.87 -4.88 2.90
CA PRO A 80 -2.59 -4.34 3.31
C PRO A 80 -1.50 -4.86 2.37
N ASN A 81 -0.87 -3.96 1.63
CA ASN A 81 0.29 -4.25 0.78
C ASN A 81 1.61 -3.96 1.49
N PHE A 82 1.57 -3.86 2.82
CA PHE A 82 2.71 -3.62 3.69
C PHE A 82 2.41 -4.18 5.08
N ARG A 83 3.45 -4.42 5.88
CA ARG A 83 3.37 -4.83 7.29
C ARG A 83 4.10 -3.84 8.19
N LEU A 84 3.82 -3.90 9.48
CA LEU A 84 4.57 -3.17 10.50
C LEU A 84 5.90 -3.89 10.77
N GLY A 85 6.98 -3.12 10.80
CA GLY A 85 8.30 -3.55 11.24
C GLY A 85 8.47 -3.39 12.75
N ASN A 86 9.62 -3.82 13.27
CA ASN A 86 9.84 -3.94 14.71
C ASN A 86 9.97 -2.59 15.43
N GLN A 87 10.28 -1.52 14.70
CA GLN A 87 10.44 -0.16 15.22
C GLN A 87 9.26 0.75 14.81
N GLY A 88 8.18 0.15 14.30
CA GLY A 88 7.01 0.87 13.77
C GLY A 88 7.22 1.43 12.35
N GLU A 89 8.31 1.05 11.68
CA GLU A 89 8.50 1.31 10.25
C GLU A 89 7.52 0.48 9.41
N ILE A 90 7.23 0.94 8.20
CA ILE A 90 6.40 0.20 7.26
C ILE A 90 7.28 -0.54 6.26
N LEU A 91 6.98 -1.83 6.08
CA LEU A 91 7.67 -2.73 5.17
C LEU A 91 6.70 -3.18 4.09
N PHE A 92 6.84 -2.65 2.89
CA PHE A 92 6.00 -2.98 1.74
C PHE A 92 6.35 -4.33 1.15
N PHE A 93 5.33 -5.03 0.67
CA PHE A 93 5.53 -6.23 -0.10
C PHE A 93 5.83 -5.91 -1.56
N SER A 94 6.82 -6.60 -2.12
CA SER A 94 7.11 -6.58 -3.55
C SER A 94 6.26 -7.64 -4.28
N GLY A 95 5.59 -7.23 -5.36
CA GLY A 95 4.86 -8.13 -6.24
C GLY A 95 3.89 -9.06 -5.51
N ILE A 96 4.08 -10.38 -5.64
CA ILE A 96 3.15 -11.38 -5.11
C ILE A 96 3.33 -11.63 -3.60
N ASN A 97 4.40 -11.11 -3.00
CA ASN A 97 4.80 -11.46 -1.63
C ASN A 97 3.73 -11.09 -0.59
N GLY A 98 2.91 -10.07 -0.84
CA GLY A 98 1.80 -9.71 0.04
C GLY A 98 0.71 -10.77 0.08
N TYR A 99 0.41 -11.38 -1.08
CA TYR A 99 -0.52 -12.51 -1.18
C TYR A 99 0.04 -13.77 -0.54
N LEU A 100 1.37 -13.92 -0.57
CA LEU A 100 2.10 -15.03 0.05
C LEU A 100 2.57 -14.73 1.48
N TYR A 101 2.14 -13.64 2.09
CA TYR A 101 2.38 -13.41 3.50
C TYR A 101 1.37 -14.20 4.34
N ASP A 102 1.83 -14.87 5.40
CA ASP A 102 0.95 -15.60 6.31
C ASP A 102 0.58 -14.68 7.47
N TRP A 103 -0.41 -13.82 7.21
CA TRP A 103 -0.92 -12.86 8.18
C TRP A 103 -1.44 -13.55 9.43
N THR A 104 -1.18 -12.96 10.59
CA THR A 104 -1.87 -13.27 11.84
C THR A 104 -2.97 -12.26 12.13
N LEU A 105 -3.97 -12.62 12.94
CA LEU A 105 -4.98 -11.65 13.37
C LEU A 105 -4.32 -10.52 14.18
N LYS A 106 -3.32 -10.85 15.00
CA LYS A 106 -2.55 -9.88 15.77
C LYS A 106 -1.97 -8.78 14.87
N GLU A 107 -1.30 -9.12 13.77
CA GLU A 107 -0.70 -8.13 12.87
C GLU A 107 -1.75 -7.23 12.20
N LEU A 108 -2.90 -7.79 11.80
CA LEU A 108 -4.00 -7.00 11.24
C LEU A 108 -4.57 -6.01 12.27
N LEU A 109 -4.68 -6.44 13.53
CA LEU A 109 -5.11 -5.57 14.63
C LEU A 109 -4.07 -4.51 14.98
N GLU A 110 -2.78 -4.83 14.95
CA GLU A 110 -1.69 -3.86 15.15
C GLU A 110 -1.71 -2.78 14.05
N LEU A 111 -1.89 -3.17 12.78
CA LEU A 111 -2.07 -2.22 11.68
C LEU A 111 -3.30 -1.34 11.87
N ARG A 112 -4.38 -1.90 12.40
CA ARG A 112 -5.61 -1.16 12.72
C ARG A 112 -5.41 -0.17 13.85
N GLU A 113 -4.79 -0.59 14.94
CA GLU A 113 -4.48 0.27 16.09
C GLU A 113 -3.53 1.40 15.71
N ALA A 114 -2.59 1.13 14.80
CA ALA A 114 -1.71 2.15 14.22
C ALA A 114 -2.41 3.06 13.19
N GLY A 115 -3.66 2.79 12.82
CA GLY A 115 -4.47 3.59 11.88
C GLY A 115 -4.16 3.33 10.40
N TYR A 116 -3.41 2.27 10.08
CA TYR A 116 -3.07 1.90 8.70
C TYR A 116 -4.07 0.92 8.06
N LEU A 117 -4.93 0.32 8.87
CA LEU A 117 -6.02 -0.55 8.43
C LEU A 117 -7.33 -0.11 9.10
N LYS A 118 -8.39 0.04 8.30
CA LYS A 118 -9.75 0.30 8.81
C LYS A 118 -10.50 -1.03 8.88
N GLY A 119 -11.40 -1.18 9.86
CA GLY A 119 -12.35 -2.29 9.90
C GLY A 119 -12.71 -2.78 11.31
N GLU A 120 -13.62 -3.75 11.37
CA GLU A 120 -14.06 -4.42 12.59
C GLU A 120 -13.04 -5.47 13.06
N LYS A 121 -12.91 -5.64 14.37
CA LYS A 121 -11.87 -6.48 14.98
C LYS A 121 -12.21 -7.97 15.02
N ASP A 122 -13.49 -8.28 14.80
CA ASP A 122 -14.12 -9.58 14.95
C ASP A 122 -14.53 -10.20 13.61
N GLU A 123 -14.27 -9.51 12.49
CA GLU A 123 -14.54 -10.02 11.15
C GLU A 123 -13.34 -9.84 10.22
N VAL A 124 -12.81 -10.96 9.75
CA VAL A 124 -11.75 -11.05 8.74
C VAL A 124 -12.40 -11.36 7.40
N ILE A 125 -12.05 -10.58 6.37
CA ILE A 125 -12.49 -10.83 5.00
C ILE A 125 -11.31 -11.34 4.19
N PHE A 126 -11.51 -12.41 3.45
CA PHE A 126 -10.54 -12.86 2.47
C PHE A 126 -11.17 -13.21 1.13
N GLU A 127 -10.44 -12.94 0.05
CA GLU A 127 -10.85 -13.33 -1.30
C GLU A 127 -10.27 -14.69 -1.68
N SER A 128 -11.00 -15.42 -2.54
CA SER A 128 -10.55 -16.68 -3.12
C SER A 128 -9.15 -16.55 -3.73
N PRO A 129 -8.31 -17.60 -3.66
CA PRO A 129 -6.92 -17.52 -4.07
C PRO A 129 -6.76 -17.04 -5.51
N PHE A 130 -5.93 -16.01 -5.67
CA PHE A 130 -5.64 -15.39 -6.95
C PHE A 130 -4.84 -16.35 -7.84
N ILE A 131 -5.36 -16.67 -9.03
CA ILE A 131 -4.65 -17.44 -10.08
C ILE A 131 -4.48 -16.52 -11.27
N GLY A 132 -3.32 -15.85 -11.36
CA GLY A 132 -3.00 -14.99 -12.49
C GLY A 132 -1.76 -14.17 -12.21
N PHE A 133 -0.91 -13.97 -13.22
CA PHE A 133 0.27 -13.12 -13.15
C PHE A 133 0.02 -11.87 -13.99
N GLY A 134 -0.18 -10.73 -13.33
CA GLY A 134 -0.04 -9.41 -13.94
C GLY A 134 1.34 -8.88 -13.59
N SER A 135 2.19 -8.65 -14.59
CA SER A 135 3.47 -7.99 -14.38
C SER A 135 3.23 -6.55 -13.97
N ALA A 136 3.31 -6.26 -12.67
CA ALA A 136 3.47 -4.89 -12.22
C ALA A 136 4.85 -4.44 -12.68
N SER A 137 4.92 -3.63 -13.74
CA SER A 137 6.14 -2.96 -14.17
C SER A 137 6.62 -2.09 -13.01
N ILE A 138 7.79 -2.43 -12.48
CA ILE A 138 8.48 -1.63 -11.48
C ILE A 138 9.16 -0.49 -12.24
N LEU A 139 8.61 0.73 -12.12
CA LEU A 139 9.27 1.95 -12.57
C LEU A 139 10.40 2.32 -11.58
N PRO A 140 11.46 3.03 -11.99
CA PRO A 140 12.57 3.37 -11.09
C PRO A 140 12.21 4.53 -10.13
N LEU A 141 12.12 4.23 -8.83
CA LEU A 141 11.71 5.17 -7.77
C LEU A 141 12.52 6.48 -7.73
N ILE A 142 13.84 6.38 -7.94
CA ILE A 142 14.79 7.47 -7.76
C ILE A 142 14.55 8.61 -8.77
N GLY A 143 14.38 8.27 -10.05
CA GLY A 143 14.16 9.26 -11.11
C GLY A 143 12.84 10.01 -10.91
N ASP A 144 11.78 9.26 -10.64
CA ASP A 144 10.42 9.77 -10.45
C ASP A 144 10.36 10.76 -9.28
N ILE A 145 10.92 10.40 -8.12
CA ILE A 145 10.82 11.26 -6.94
C ILE A 145 11.67 12.52 -7.05
N ILE A 146 12.81 12.49 -7.77
CA ILE A 146 13.60 13.69 -8.05
C ILE A 146 12.79 14.63 -8.96
N THR A 147 12.26 14.13 -10.08
CA THR A 147 11.46 14.92 -11.03
C THR A 147 10.27 15.59 -10.34
N ILE A 148 9.57 14.84 -9.50
CA ILE A 148 8.40 15.32 -8.76
C ILE A 148 8.80 16.35 -7.70
N LEU A 149 9.85 16.08 -6.92
CA LEU A 149 10.31 17.03 -5.91
C LEU A 149 10.88 18.29 -6.54
N GLU A 150 11.50 18.23 -7.72
CA GLU A 150 11.91 19.40 -8.50
C GLU A 150 10.72 20.22 -9.00
N ALA A 151 9.70 19.57 -9.56
CA ALA A 151 8.46 20.24 -10.00
C ALA A 151 7.79 21.01 -8.84
N VAL A 152 7.84 20.44 -7.63
CA VAL A 152 7.35 21.12 -6.42
C VAL A 152 8.36 22.13 -5.85
N HIS A 153 9.67 21.91 -5.98
CA HIS A 153 10.73 22.76 -5.44
C HIS A 153 10.67 24.20 -5.98
N TRP A 154 10.22 24.39 -7.22
CA TRP A 154 9.95 25.73 -7.77
C TRP A 154 8.85 26.48 -7.00
N SER A 155 7.91 25.75 -6.39
CA SER A 155 6.88 26.28 -5.49
C SER A 155 7.42 26.52 -4.07
N TYR A 156 8.48 25.81 -3.67
CA TYR A 156 9.08 25.82 -2.33
C TYR A 156 10.00 27.03 -2.07
N LYS A 157 10.63 27.62 -3.10
CA LYS A 157 11.48 28.82 -2.95
C LYS A 157 10.75 30.05 -2.37
N GLY A 158 9.41 30.04 -2.34
CA GLY A 158 8.60 31.07 -1.68
C GLY A 158 8.35 30.84 -0.18
N PHE A 159 8.57 29.63 0.35
CA PHE A 159 8.21 29.24 1.72
C PHE A 159 9.47 29.15 2.60
N LYS A 160 9.73 30.17 3.43
CA LYS A 160 10.86 30.18 4.38
C LYS A 160 10.58 29.26 5.58
N TRP A 161 11.09 28.03 5.56
CA TRP A 161 11.24 27.21 6.76
C TRP A 161 12.71 27.07 7.11
N GLY A 162 13.13 27.71 8.21
CA GLY A 162 14.49 27.57 8.75
C GLY A 162 15.59 28.15 7.86
N ARG A 163 16.69 28.61 8.47
CA ARG A 163 17.78 29.33 7.79
C ARG A 163 18.81 28.39 7.14
N THR A 164 18.41 27.25 6.60
CA THR A 164 19.33 26.25 6.07
C THR A 164 19.17 26.12 4.56
N TYR A 165 20.06 26.78 3.83
CA TYR A 165 20.22 26.60 2.40
C TYR A 165 20.89 25.26 2.14
N ILE A 166 20.10 24.20 1.96
CA ILE A 166 20.60 22.93 1.44
C ILE A 166 20.83 23.14 -0.05
N SER A 167 22.05 22.89 -0.55
CA SER A 167 22.30 23.02 -1.97
C SER A 167 21.47 21.98 -2.75
N GLU A 168 21.02 22.32 -3.97
CA GLU A 168 20.28 21.39 -4.83
C GLU A 168 20.98 20.04 -4.98
N ARG A 169 22.33 20.06 -5.02
CA ARG A 169 23.16 18.86 -5.09
C ARG A 169 23.07 18.01 -3.82
N GLU A 170 23.12 18.61 -2.64
CA GLU A 170 23.00 17.89 -1.37
C GLU A 170 21.60 17.31 -1.20
N PHE A 171 20.59 18.08 -1.59
CA PHE A 171 19.20 17.65 -1.59
C PHE A 171 18.95 16.45 -2.49
N LYS A 172 19.45 16.48 -3.74
CA LYS A 172 19.39 15.34 -4.67
C LYS A 172 20.09 14.10 -4.12
N LYS A 173 21.26 14.26 -3.52
CA LYS A 173 21.98 13.14 -2.89
C LYS A 173 21.17 12.51 -1.76
N GLU A 174 20.53 13.33 -0.94
CA GLU A 174 19.69 12.84 0.15
C GLU A 174 18.47 12.07 -0.37
N ILE A 175 17.78 12.59 -1.38
CA ILE A 175 16.69 11.86 -2.05
C ILE A 175 17.15 10.50 -2.56
N ILE A 176 18.28 10.46 -3.28
CA ILE A 176 18.83 9.22 -3.83
C ILE A 176 19.13 8.21 -2.72
N LEU A 177 19.72 8.66 -1.61
CA LEU A 177 20.03 7.81 -0.47
C LEU A 177 18.77 7.24 0.20
N GLU A 178 17.75 8.07 0.42
CA GLU A 178 16.48 7.60 1.00
C GLU A 178 15.73 6.67 0.05
N ALA A 179 15.72 6.97 -1.26
CA ALA A 179 15.09 6.12 -2.26
C ALA A 179 15.77 4.74 -2.38
N HIS A 180 17.11 4.67 -2.35
CA HIS A 180 17.81 3.38 -2.28
C HIS A 180 17.46 2.59 -1.02
N LYS A 181 17.43 3.26 0.14
CA LYS A 181 17.01 2.62 1.39
C LYS A 181 15.59 2.08 1.31
N TRP A 182 14.70 2.82 0.67
CA TRP A 182 13.31 2.44 0.44
C TRP A 182 13.17 1.20 -0.45
N GLU A 183 13.90 1.13 -1.56
CA GLU A 183 13.92 -0.04 -2.45
C GLU A 183 14.50 -1.27 -1.75
N GLU A 184 15.63 -1.12 -1.06
CA GLU A 184 16.36 -2.25 -0.47
C GLU A 184 15.74 -2.77 0.83
N LYS A 185 15.22 -1.88 1.68
CA LYS A 185 14.82 -2.23 3.06
C LYS A 185 13.32 -2.17 3.30
N GLN A 186 12.60 -1.32 2.57
CA GLN A 186 11.17 -1.10 2.80
C GLN A 186 10.29 -1.57 1.64
N GLY A 187 10.86 -2.07 0.54
CA GLY A 187 10.09 -2.60 -0.58
C GLY A 187 9.24 -1.55 -1.32
N ILE A 188 9.62 -0.27 -1.21
CA ILE A 188 9.00 0.81 -1.97
C ILE A 188 9.79 0.93 -3.26
N TYR A 189 9.12 0.75 -4.40
CA TYR A 189 9.77 0.78 -5.71
C TYR A 189 9.17 1.80 -6.66
N SER A 190 8.12 2.51 -6.26
CA SER A 190 7.50 3.51 -7.15
C SER A 190 6.87 4.65 -6.37
N VAL A 191 6.84 5.82 -6.99
CA VAL A 191 6.17 7.00 -6.43
C VAL A 191 4.67 6.76 -6.21
N PRO A 192 3.91 6.15 -7.13
CA PRO A 192 2.51 5.81 -6.87
C PRO A 192 2.29 4.93 -5.64
N GLN A 193 3.20 3.98 -5.35
CA GLN A 193 3.12 3.15 -4.15
C GLN A 193 3.27 3.99 -2.87
N LEU A 194 4.24 4.92 -2.87
CA LEU A 194 4.46 5.86 -1.78
C LEU A 194 3.27 6.80 -1.59
N ARG A 195 2.76 7.42 -2.66
CA ARG A 195 1.58 8.29 -2.62
C ARG A 195 0.37 7.54 -2.09
N ASN A 196 0.06 6.37 -2.64
CA ASN A 196 -1.10 5.57 -2.22
C ASN A 196 -1.02 5.19 -0.73
N PHE A 197 0.17 4.95 -0.19
CA PHE A 197 0.35 4.72 1.25
C PHE A 197 0.02 5.97 2.07
N ILE A 198 0.53 7.14 1.67
CA ILE A 198 0.30 8.40 2.38
C ILE A 198 -1.19 8.80 2.32
N GLU A 199 -1.82 8.63 1.16
CA GLU A 199 -3.23 8.98 0.95
C GLU A 199 -4.23 8.06 1.66
N LYS A 200 -3.85 6.83 2.00
CA LYS A 200 -4.71 5.91 2.77
C LYS A 200 -4.98 6.38 4.19
N HIS A 201 -4.17 7.31 4.71
CA HIS A 201 -4.30 7.83 6.05
C HIS A 201 -4.88 9.26 6.02
N ASP A 202 -5.93 9.49 6.81
CA ASP A 202 -6.74 10.72 6.73
C ASP A 202 -5.94 12.00 7.07
N SER A 203 -5.02 11.93 8.05
CA SER A 203 -4.14 13.06 8.43
C SER A 203 -2.79 12.58 8.98
N TRP A 204 -1.70 13.32 8.75
CA TRP A 204 -0.36 12.93 9.22
C TRP A 204 0.19 13.86 10.28
N THR A 205 0.92 13.33 11.25
CA THR A 205 1.92 14.12 11.99
C THR A 205 3.30 13.86 11.37
N ILE A 206 4.20 14.84 11.45
CA ILE A 206 5.56 14.66 10.94
C ILE A 206 6.26 13.50 11.65
N GLY A 207 6.11 13.39 12.97
CA GLY A 207 6.67 12.28 13.75
C GLY A 207 6.21 10.91 13.26
N LYS A 208 4.92 10.76 12.95
CA LYS A 208 4.35 9.50 12.45
C LYS A 208 4.90 9.15 11.08
N LEU A 209 4.94 10.09 10.14
CA LEU A 209 5.46 9.83 8.80
C LEU A 209 6.97 9.53 8.83
N LYS A 210 7.71 10.27 9.66
CA LYS A 210 9.14 10.08 9.90
C LYS A 210 9.44 8.65 10.36
N GLN A 211 8.68 8.16 11.34
CA GLN A 211 8.80 6.80 11.84
C GLN A 211 8.42 5.76 10.79
N ALA A 212 7.28 5.96 10.11
CA ALA A 212 6.76 5.01 9.12
C ALA A 212 7.71 4.81 7.93
N LEU A 213 8.25 5.91 7.39
CA LEU A 213 9.14 5.89 6.23
C LEU A 213 10.63 5.93 6.60
N GLN A 214 10.95 5.98 7.89
CA GLN A 214 12.33 6.06 8.41
C GLN A 214 13.16 7.21 7.82
N ILE A 215 12.53 8.34 7.49
CA ILE A 215 13.18 9.50 6.86
C ILE A 215 13.54 10.57 7.89
N LYS A 216 14.17 11.67 7.46
CA LYS A 216 14.35 12.86 8.31
C LYS A 216 13.10 13.72 8.37
N GLU A 217 13.04 14.59 9.36
CA GLU A 217 11.92 15.49 9.60
C GLU A 217 11.67 16.42 8.41
N GLU A 218 12.73 17.01 7.87
CA GLU A 218 12.71 17.92 6.73
C GLU A 218 12.17 17.22 5.48
N PHE A 219 12.57 15.96 5.28
CA PHE A 219 12.11 15.17 4.14
C PHE A 219 10.65 14.76 4.30
N ALA A 220 10.19 14.43 5.51
CA ALA A 220 8.78 14.15 5.78
C ALA A 220 7.89 15.38 5.52
N CYS A 221 8.31 16.56 5.98
CA CYS A 221 7.63 17.83 5.68
C CYS A 221 7.54 18.08 4.17
N LEU A 222 8.66 17.92 3.46
CA LEU A 222 8.71 18.16 2.02
C LEU A 222 7.83 17.16 1.24
N LEU A 223 7.84 15.90 1.64
CA LEU A 223 7.02 14.85 1.02
C LEU A 223 5.53 15.12 1.20
N LEU A 224 5.09 15.50 2.40
CA LEU A 224 3.69 15.87 2.63
C LEU A 224 3.30 17.12 1.86
N TYR A 225 4.13 18.16 1.92
CA TYR A 225 3.89 19.40 1.21
C TYR A 225 3.79 19.19 -0.30
N SER A 226 4.68 18.40 -0.89
CA SER A 226 4.69 18.08 -2.32
C SER A 226 3.48 17.27 -2.76
N LEU A 227 2.99 16.37 -1.92
CA LEU A 227 1.72 15.67 -2.11
C LEU A 227 0.47 16.53 -1.87
N GLY A 228 0.64 17.83 -1.65
CA GLY A 228 -0.48 18.75 -1.49
C GLY A 228 -1.13 18.73 -0.11
N TYR A 229 -0.45 18.21 0.92
CA TYR A 229 -0.88 18.38 2.30
C TYR A 229 -0.50 19.78 2.79
N ASP A 230 -1.37 20.36 3.61
CA ASP A 230 -1.14 21.64 4.27
C ASP A 230 -1.10 21.46 5.79
N PRO A 231 -0.21 22.19 6.49
CA PRO A 231 -0.13 22.14 7.95
C PRO A 231 -1.34 22.84 8.60
N GLN A 232 -1.98 22.16 9.53
CA GLN A 232 -3.03 22.67 10.41
C GLN A 232 -2.67 22.39 11.87
N GLY A 233 -1.83 23.24 12.46
CA GLY A 233 -1.23 22.96 13.77
C GLY A 233 -0.24 21.79 13.66
N ASP A 234 -0.41 20.76 14.49
CA ASP A 234 0.48 19.60 14.55
C ASP A 234 0.16 18.49 13.52
N ILE A 235 -0.95 18.66 12.79
CA ILE A 235 -1.39 17.71 11.76
C ILE A 235 -1.26 18.30 10.37
N TRP A 236 -1.08 17.43 9.39
CA TRP A 236 -1.03 17.71 7.97
C TRP A 236 -2.26 17.10 7.33
N VAL A 237 -3.02 17.92 6.61
CA VAL A 237 -4.32 17.54 6.03
C VAL A 237 -4.23 17.70 4.51
N ALA A 238 -4.73 16.70 3.78
CA ALA A 238 -4.62 16.67 2.33
C ALA A 238 -5.49 17.76 1.66
N ARG A 239 -4.89 18.55 0.77
CA ARG A 239 -5.56 19.35 -0.28
C ARG A 239 -6.63 20.31 0.25
N VAL A 240 -6.38 20.92 1.40
CA VAL A 240 -7.32 21.87 2.01
C VAL A 240 -7.23 23.27 1.39
N SER A 241 -6.06 23.63 0.84
CA SER A 241 -5.86 24.89 0.12
C SER A 241 -5.82 24.69 -1.40
N GLU A 242 -6.12 25.75 -2.15
CA GLU A 242 -5.95 25.76 -3.61
C GLU A 242 -4.51 25.46 -4.02
N ASP A 243 -3.52 25.95 -3.26
CA ASP A 243 -2.11 25.69 -3.53
C ASP A 243 -1.74 24.24 -3.22
N GLY A 244 -2.31 23.63 -2.17
CA GLY A 244 -2.22 22.20 -1.90
C GLY A 244 -2.74 21.38 -3.07
N LEU A 245 -3.90 21.75 -3.62
CA LEU A 245 -4.46 21.10 -4.80
C LEU A 245 -3.57 21.26 -6.04
N LYS A 246 -2.98 22.43 -6.27
CA LYS A 246 -2.01 22.65 -7.37
C LYS A 246 -0.78 21.75 -7.24
N ARG A 247 -0.20 21.65 -6.04
CA ARG A 247 0.96 20.78 -5.78
C ARG A 247 0.62 19.31 -5.99
N TYR A 248 -0.54 18.86 -5.51
CA TYR A 248 -1.03 17.52 -5.77
C TYR A 248 -1.19 17.25 -7.27
N ASN A 249 -1.79 18.17 -8.03
CA ASN A 249 -1.92 18.00 -9.48
C ASN A 249 -0.56 17.97 -10.18
N ALA A 250 0.39 18.81 -9.77
CA ALA A 250 1.76 18.78 -10.29
C ALA A 250 2.46 17.44 -9.99
N TRP A 251 2.24 16.87 -8.80
CA TRP A 251 2.72 15.53 -8.45
C TRP A 251 2.15 14.47 -9.40
N ILE A 252 0.84 14.49 -9.66
CA ILE A 252 0.17 13.54 -10.55
C ILE A 252 0.66 13.69 -12.01
N GLU A 253 0.87 14.91 -12.49
CA GLU A 253 1.46 15.11 -13.83
C GLU A 253 2.90 14.61 -13.89
N GLY A 254 3.70 14.84 -12.83
CA GLY A 254 5.05 14.27 -12.73
C GLY A 254 5.07 12.74 -12.76
N GLU A 255 4.12 12.07 -12.09
CA GLU A 255 3.96 10.61 -12.18
C GLU A 255 3.69 10.15 -13.64
N LYS A 256 2.89 10.90 -14.40
CA LYS A 256 2.58 10.57 -15.80
C LYS A 256 3.79 10.79 -16.70
N GLU A 257 4.50 11.91 -16.55
CA GLU A 257 5.70 12.22 -17.34
C GLU A 257 6.79 11.18 -17.12
N ALA A 258 7.04 10.80 -15.87
CA ALA A 258 8.00 9.77 -15.51
C ALA A 258 7.64 8.40 -16.12
N MET A 259 6.36 8.01 -16.07
CA MET A 259 5.87 6.79 -16.70
C MET A 259 6.07 6.80 -18.23
N LEU A 260 5.81 7.93 -18.89
CA LEU A 260 6.02 8.08 -20.34
C LEU A 260 7.50 7.93 -20.71
N GLN A 261 8.40 8.59 -19.98
CA GLN A 261 9.85 8.48 -20.20
C GLN A 261 10.33 7.04 -20.06
N ALA A 262 9.89 6.31 -19.04
CA ALA A 262 10.24 4.91 -18.85
C ALA A 262 9.73 3.99 -19.98
N ILE A 263 8.56 4.28 -20.54
CA ILE A 263 8.03 3.53 -21.70
C ILE A 263 8.87 3.81 -22.94
N GLU A 264 9.26 5.06 -23.18
CA GLU A 264 10.10 5.45 -24.32
C GLU A 264 11.49 4.79 -24.25
N GLU A 265 12.15 4.84 -23.08
CA GLU A 265 13.45 4.19 -22.86
C GLU A 265 13.37 2.68 -23.06
N ARG A 266 12.32 2.04 -22.53
CA ARG A 266 12.09 0.61 -22.72
C ARG A 266 11.95 0.26 -24.19
N ASN A 267 11.14 1.01 -24.95
CA ASN A 267 10.90 0.76 -26.37
C ASN A 267 12.17 0.95 -27.21
N LYS A 268 13.03 1.90 -26.86
CA LYS A 268 14.33 2.09 -27.51
C LYS A 268 15.23 0.86 -27.34
N ASN A 269 15.27 0.29 -26.13
CA ASN A 269 16.07 -0.91 -25.84
C ASN A 269 15.54 -2.20 -26.49
N PHE A 270 14.30 -2.21 -27.01
CA PHE A 270 13.75 -3.35 -27.78
C PHE A 270 13.99 -3.24 -29.29
N GLN A 271 14.48 -2.09 -29.77
CA GLN A 271 14.79 -1.85 -31.19
C GLN A 271 16.29 -2.01 -31.52
N GLU A 272 17.13 -2.25 -30.51
CA GLU A 272 18.56 -2.60 -30.61
C GLU A 272 18.77 -4.10 -30.37
#